data_AF-A0AAE0TAH9-F1
#
_entry.id   AF-A0AAE0TAH9-F1
#
_cell.length_a   1.000
_cell.length_b   1.000
_cell.length_c   1.000
_cell.angle_alpha   90.00
_cell.angle_beta   90.00
_cell.angle_gamma   90.00
#
_symmetry.space_group_name_H-M   'P 1'
#
loop_
_entity.id
_entity.type
_entity.pdbx_description
1 polymer ?
#
loop_
_entity_poly.entity_id
_entity_poly.type
_entity_poly.pdbx_seq_one_letter_code
_entity_poly.pdbx_strand_id
1 'polypeptide(L)'
;MEMNCKDYGGSTMEMNCKDYGGNTMEMNYNDYGGNTMEMNCKNYGGNTMEMNCKDYGGNTMEMNGKDYGGNTIKMNCKDYGGNTIEMNGKDYGGNTIEMNCKDYGGNTMEMNGKDYGGNTIEMNCKDYGGNTMEMNGKDYGGNTMEMNCKDYGGNTIEMNYKDYGGNTMEMNCKDYGGNTMEMNCKDYEGNTMEMNCKDYGGNTMEMNCKDYGGNTIEMNYKDYGSNTMEMNCKDYGGNAMEMNCKDYGGNTIEMNCKDYGGNTMEMNCKDYGGNTMEMNCKDYGGNTMEMNCKDYGGNTIEMNCEDYGGNTMEMNCKDYGVMSSFSRLNRLLLRGKMIRKGSDALRED
;
A
#
# COMPACT_ATOMS: atom_id res chain seq x y z
N MET A 1 -10.86 31.73 -12.55
CA MET A 1 -10.23 31.86 -13.89
C MET A 1 -10.40 30.52 -14.60
N GLU A 2 -10.89 30.51 -15.83
CA GLU A 2 -11.04 29.27 -16.60
C GLU A 2 -10.10 29.32 -17.81
N MET A 3 -9.30 28.28 -18.01
CA MET A 3 -8.38 28.15 -19.14
C MET A 3 -8.63 26.84 -19.87
N ASN A 4 -8.81 26.91 -21.18
CA ASN A 4 -9.07 25.75 -22.03
C ASN A 4 -7.98 25.67 -23.11
N CYS A 5 -7.18 24.61 -23.08
CA CYS A 5 -6.10 24.39 -24.05
C CYS A 5 -6.31 23.07 -24.79
N LYS A 6 -5.99 23.07 -26.08
CA LYS A 6 -6.01 21.88 -26.94
C LYS A 6 -4.75 21.86 -27.77
N ASP A 7 -3.98 20.79 -27.68
CA ASP A 7 -2.79 20.58 -28.51
C ASP A 7 -2.96 19.32 -29.37
N TYR A 8 -2.42 19.37 -30.58
CA TYR A 8 -2.58 18.35 -31.61
C TYR A 8 -1.23 17.81 -32.14
N GLY A 9 -0.09 18.19 -31.53
CA GLY A 9 1.18 17.47 -31.70
C GLY A 9 2.46 18.31 -31.78
N GLY A 10 3.56 17.74 -31.27
CA GLY A 10 4.94 18.22 -31.42
C GLY A 10 5.31 19.48 -30.65
N SER A 11 4.65 19.76 -29.52
CA SER A 11 4.81 21.02 -28.77
C SER A 11 5.05 20.80 -27.28
N THR A 12 5.76 21.75 -26.67
CA THR A 12 5.87 21.88 -25.21
C THR A 12 5.02 23.06 -24.76
N MET A 13 4.08 22.82 -23.85
CA MET A 13 3.25 23.87 -23.23
C MET A 13 3.67 24.06 -21.78
N GLU A 14 4.19 25.25 -21.44
CA GLU A 14 4.52 25.61 -20.07
C GLU A 14 3.51 26.62 -19.52
N MET A 15 2.93 26.33 -18.35
CA MET A 15 1.96 27.19 -17.68
C MET A 15 2.38 27.47 -16.26
N ASN A 16 2.53 28.76 -15.95
CA ASN A 16 2.92 29.24 -14.63
C ASN A 16 1.74 29.97 -13.97
N CYS A 17 1.21 29.40 -12.90
CA CYS A 17 0.15 30.00 -12.10
C CYS A 17 0.68 30.48 -10.75
N LYS A 18 0.25 31.67 -10.33
CA LYS A 18 0.42 32.18 -8.96
C LYS A 18 -0.91 32.77 -8.51
N ASP A 19 -1.51 32.19 -7.48
CA ASP A 19 -2.80 32.64 -6.95
C ASP A 19 -2.72 33.00 -5.46
N TYR A 20 -3.47 34.04 -5.10
CA TYR A 20 -3.57 34.59 -3.76
C TYR A 20 -5.05 34.77 -3.39
N GLY A 21 -5.52 34.05 -2.38
CA GLY A 21 -6.74 34.34 -1.64
C GLY A 21 -8.07 34.18 -2.41
N GLY A 22 -8.84 33.14 -2.08
CA GLY A 22 -10.29 33.10 -2.32
C GLY A 22 -10.72 32.97 -3.79
N ASN A 23 -9.87 32.40 -4.64
CA ASN A 23 -10.14 32.23 -6.06
C ASN A 23 -10.35 30.76 -6.45
N THR A 24 -11.17 30.55 -7.47
CA THR A 24 -11.29 29.26 -8.16
C THR A 24 -10.61 29.36 -9.51
N MET A 25 -9.66 28.45 -9.78
CA MET A 25 -9.04 28.25 -11.08
C MET A 25 -9.46 26.91 -11.66
N GLU A 26 -9.97 26.90 -12.88
CA GLU A 26 -10.31 25.69 -13.63
C GLU A 26 -9.46 25.65 -14.89
N MET A 27 -8.80 24.52 -15.13
CA MET A 27 -7.97 24.32 -16.31
C MET A 27 -8.32 23.00 -16.99
N ASN A 28 -8.65 23.08 -18.28
CA ASN A 28 -9.10 21.95 -19.08
C ASN A 28 -8.15 21.75 -20.27
N TYR A 29 -7.53 20.57 -20.33
CA TYR A 29 -6.54 20.19 -21.34
C TYR A 29 -7.01 18.97 -22.12
N ASN A 30 -6.80 19.02 -23.44
CA ASN A 30 -6.90 17.82 -24.28
C ASN A 30 -5.68 17.79 -25.20
N ASP A 31 -4.92 16.71 -25.09
CA ASP A 31 -3.65 16.56 -25.78
C ASP A 31 -3.66 15.31 -26.67
N TYR A 32 -3.18 15.45 -27.91
CA TYR A 32 -2.99 14.36 -28.85
C TYR A 32 -1.53 14.31 -29.36
N GLY A 33 -0.80 13.26 -29.00
CA GLY A 33 0.38 12.78 -29.74
C GLY A 33 1.68 13.57 -29.55
N GLY A 34 2.60 13.04 -28.72
CA GLY A 34 4.01 13.47 -28.68
C GLY A 34 4.25 14.87 -28.11
N ASN A 35 3.46 15.28 -27.11
CA ASN A 35 3.54 16.59 -26.47
C ASN A 35 4.04 16.50 -25.04
N THR A 36 4.58 17.63 -24.55
CA THR A 36 4.95 17.79 -23.14
C THR A 36 4.20 18.97 -22.55
N MET A 37 3.48 18.75 -21.45
CA MET A 37 2.84 19.82 -20.68
C MET A 37 3.56 19.96 -19.35
N GLU A 38 4.02 21.17 -19.03
CA GLU A 38 4.58 21.50 -17.73
C GLU A 38 3.71 22.56 -17.05
N MET A 39 3.27 22.28 -15.83
CA MET A 39 2.51 23.22 -15.03
C MET A 39 3.17 23.49 -13.70
N ASN A 40 3.37 24.77 -13.41
CA ASN A 40 4.00 25.26 -12.19
C ASN A 40 3.03 26.16 -11.43
N CYS A 41 2.46 25.66 -10.34
CA CYS A 41 1.43 26.33 -9.55
C CYS A 41 1.94 26.71 -8.16
N LYS A 42 1.64 27.94 -7.73
CA LYS A 42 1.87 28.39 -6.34
C LYS A 42 0.61 29.06 -5.80
N ASN A 43 -0.05 28.45 -4.82
CA ASN A 43 -1.28 28.99 -4.25
C ASN A 43 -1.14 29.34 -2.78
N TYR A 44 -1.80 30.42 -2.38
CA TYR A 44 -1.80 30.94 -1.01
C TYR A 44 -3.22 31.19 -0.53
N GLY A 45 -3.66 30.50 0.52
CA GLY A 45 -4.86 30.84 1.29
C GLY A 45 -6.19 30.65 0.57
N GLY A 46 -6.94 29.59 0.86
CA GLY A 46 -8.36 29.52 0.52
C GLY A 46 -8.70 29.44 -0.97
N ASN A 47 -7.80 28.92 -1.82
CA ASN A 47 -8.03 28.77 -3.25
C ASN A 47 -8.54 27.37 -3.60
N THR A 48 -9.25 27.26 -4.71
CA THR A 48 -9.60 25.98 -5.34
C THR A 48 -9.00 25.92 -6.73
N MET A 49 -8.22 24.89 -7.01
CA MET A 49 -7.69 24.61 -8.34
C MET A 49 -8.28 23.30 -8.85
N GLU A 50 -8.91 23.31 -10.01
CA GLU A 50 -9.41 22.12 -10.69
C GLU A 50 -8.73 21.97 -12.04
N MET A 51 -8.21 20.77 -12.31
CA MET A 51 -7.48 20.45 -13.52
C MET A 51 -8.04 19.18 -14.13
N ASN A 52 -8.45 19.26 -15.39
CA ASN A 52 -8.99 18.14 -16.13
C ASN A 52 -8.15 17.91 -17.39
N CYS A 53 -7.47 16.77 -17.44
CA CYS A 53 -6.55 16.41 -18.50
C CYS A 53 -7.06 15.18 -19.26
N LYS A 54 -6.82 15.14 -20.57
CA LYS A 54 -7.17 14.02 -21.44
C LYS A 54 -6.10 13.85 -22.50
N ASP A 55 -5.30 12.80 -22.36
CA ASP A 55 -4.08 12.63 -23.15
C ASP A 55 -4.12 11.34 -23.96
N TYR A 56 -3.73 11.45 -25.22
CA TYR A 56 -3.70 10.33 -26.17
C TYR A 56 -2.31 10.19 -26.80
N GLY A 57 -1.60 9.12 -26.47
CA GLY A 57 -0.44 8.64 -27.21
C GLY A 57 0.87 9.42 -26.99
N GLY A 58 1.80 8.86 -26.20
CA GLY A 58 3.20 9.32 -26.17
C GLY A 58 3.42 10.70 -25.58
N ASN A 59 2.57 11.13 -24.64
CA ASN A 59 2.61 12.44 -24.00
C ASN A 59 3.30 12.40 -22.64
N THR A 60 3.83 13.56 -22.21
CA THR A 60 4.34 13.76 -20.85
C THR A 60 3.63 14.94 -20.20
N MET A 61 3.06 14.74 -19.02
CA MET A 61 2.49 15.80 -18.19
C MET A 61 3.27 15.91 -16.89
N GLU A 62 3.87 17.07 -16.63
CA GLU A 62 4.57 17.39 -15.40
C GLU A 62 3.83 18.49 -14.64
N MET A 63 3.54 18.25 -13.37
CA MET A 63 2.80 19.18 -12.52
C MET A 63 3.54 19.42 -11.21
N ASN A 64 3.96 20.66 -10.99
CA ASN A 64 4.74 21.09 -9.85
C ASN A 64 3.92 22.10 -9.01
N GLY A 65 3.52 21.70 -7.81
CA GLY A 65 2.69 22.47 -6.90
C GLY A 65 3.41 22.93 -5.62
N LYS A 66 3.07 24.13 -5.14
CA LYS A 66 3.37 24.58 -3.77
C LYS A 66 2.19 25.32 -3.18
N ASP A 67 1.64 24.79 -2.10
CA ASP A 67 0.38 25.27 -1.56
C ASP A 67 0.47 25.57 -0.07
N TYR A 68 -0.06 26.72 0.31
CA TYR A 68 -0.04 27.23 1.68
C TYR A 68 -1.46 27.51 2.17
N GLY A 69 -1.91 26.79 3.20
CA GLY A 69 -3.05 27.17 4.03
C GLY A 69 -4.41 27.07 3.35
N GLY A 70 -5.20 26.04 3.63
CA GLY A 70 -6.64 26.04 3.31
C GLY A 70 -6.97 25.98 1.82
N ASN A 71 -6.08 25.44 0.97
CA ASN A 71 -6.35 25.29 -0.47
C ASN A 71 -6.96 23.91 -0.79
N THR A 72 -7.69 23.83 -1.88
CA THR A 72 -8.18 22.57 -2.47
C THR A 72 -7.63 22.42 -3.88
N ILE A 73 -6.98 21.30 -4.19
CA ILE A 73 -6.53 20.94 -5.54
C ILE A 73 -7.28 19.68 -5.96
N LYS A 74 -7.89 19.71 -7.14
CA LYS A 74 -8.55 18.57 -7.79
C LYS A 74 -7.91 18.32 -9.14
N MET A 75 -7.46 17.10 -9.38
CA MET A 75 -6.89 16.67 -10.65
C MET A 75 -7.66 15.47 -11.17
N ASN A 76 -8.08 15.52 -12.43
CA ASN A 76 -8.74 14.43 -13.12
C ASN A 76 -8.02 14.16 -14.44
N CYS A 77 -7.28 13.05 -14.52
CA CYS A 77 -6.52 12.64 -15.70
C CYS A 77 -7.18 11.42 -16.37
N LYS A 78 -7.06 11.34 -17.70
CA LYS A 78 -7.56 10.23 -18.51
C LYS A 78 -6.60 9.98 -19.66
N ASP A 79 -5.90 8.86 -19.59
CA ASP A 79 -4.72 8.64 -20.40
C ASP A 79 -4.80 7.34 -21.20
N TYR A 80 -4.41 7.42 -22.46
CA TYR A 80 -4.43 6.31 -23.40
C TYR A 80 -3.08 6.17 -24.10
N GLY A 81 -2.33 5.11 -23.76
CA GLY A 81 -1.17 4.59 -24.47
C GLY A 81 0.14 5.39 -24.34
N GLY A 82 1.11 4.81 -23.64
CA GLY A 82 2.52 5.27 -23.68
C GLY A 82 2.78 6.66 -23.10
N ASN A 83 1.94 7.11 -22.16
CA ASN A 83 2.04 8.43 -21.53
C ASN A 83 2.84 8.37 -20.22
N THR A 84 3.36 9.52 -19.80
CA THR A 84 3.97 9.73 -18.49
C THR A 84 3.29 10.91 -17.78
N ILE A 85 2.79 10.69 -16.57
CA ILE A 85 2.30 11.76 -15.69
C ILE A 85 3.23 11.84 -14.48
N GLU A 86 3.81 13.01 -14.22
CA GLU A 86 4.61 13.29 -13.04
C GLU A 86 3.96 14.42 -12.22
N MET A 87 3.67 14.16 -10.96
CA MET A 87 3.09 15.15 -10.04
C MET A 87 3.97 15.32 -8.81
N ASN A 88 4.44 16.54 -8.59
CA ASN A 88 5.36 16.90 -7.53
C ASN A 88 4.75 18.02 -6.66
N GLY A 89 4.38 17.70 -5.42
CA GLY A 89 3.67 18.61 -4.51
C GLY A 89 4.47 18.98 -3.25
N LYS A 90 4.20 20.17 -2.72
CA LYS A 90 4.58 20.56 -1.35
C LYS A 90 3.49 21.37 -0.70
N ASP A 91 2.98 20.85 0.41
CA ASP A 91 1.76 21.35 1.03
C ASP A 91 1.96 21.68 2.50
N TYR A 92 1.44 22.84 2.88
CA TYR A 92 1.55 23.36 4.23
C TYR A 92 0.17 23.71 4.79
N GLY A 93 -0.29 22.99 5.81
CA GLY A 93 -1.37 23.42 6.70
C GLY A 93 -2.76 23.40 6.09
N GLY A 94 -3.59 22.39 6.39
CA GLY A 94 -5.03 22.47 6.10
C GLY A 94 -5.40 22.44 4.62
N ASN A 95 -4.56 21.85 3.75
CA ASN A 95 -4.87 21.69 2.33
C ASN A 95 -5.61 20.37 2.06
N THR A 96 -6.37 20.32 0.97
CA THR A 96 -7.00 19.10 0.43
C THR A 96 -6.54 18.87 -1.00
N ILE A 97 -6.03 17.68 -1.30
CA ILE A 97 -5.65 17.26 -2.66
C ILE A 97 -6.47 16.04 -3.04
N GLU A 98 -7.17 16.10 -4.16
CA GLU A 98 -7.90 14.98 -4.74
C GLU A 98 -7.37 14.69 -6.15
N MET A 99 -7.00 13.44 -6.41
CA MET A 99 -6.46 13.01 -7.69
C MET A 99 -7.22 11.79 -8.20
N ASN A 100 -7.74 11.87 -9.42
CA ASN A 100 -8.47 10.80 -10.07
C ASN A 100 -7.84 10.50 -11.44
N CYS A 101 -7.20 9.34 -11.55
CA CYS A 101 -6.49 8.93 -12.76
C CYS A 101 -7.15 7.68 -13.38
N LYS A 102 -7.07 7.56 -14.70
CA LYS A 102 -7.63 6.44 -15.48
C LYS A 102 -6.75 6.18 -16.68
N ASP A 103 -6.02 5.08 -16.62
CA ASP A 103 -4.89 4.85 -17.53
C ASP A 103 -5.07 3.54 -18.29
N TYR A 104 -4.86 3.59 -19.61
CA TYR A 104 -4.97 2.44 -20.50
C TYR A 104 -3.69 2.23 -21.30
N GLY A 105 -2.97 1.15 -20.99
CA GLY A 105 -1.82 0.60 -21.70
C GLY A 105 -0.51 1.35 -21.50
N GLY A 106 0.56 0.65 -21.07
CA GLY A 106 1.96 1.10 -21.18
C GLY A 106 2.28 2.49 -20.63
N ASN A 107 1.54 2.98 -19.64
CA ASN A 107 1.68 4.31 -19.06
C ASN A 107 2.56 4.28 -17.80
N THR A 108 3.09 5.45 -17.42
CA THR A 108 3.81 5.65 -16.17
C THR A 108 3.21 6.81 -15.40
N MET A 109 2.89 6.60 -14.13
CA MET A 109 2.44 7.64 -13.21
C MET A 109 3.43 7.73 -12.06
N GLU A 110 4.00 8.92 -11.84
CA GLU A 110 4.87 9.21 -10.70
C GLU A 110 4.28 10.34 -9.87
N MET A 111 4.19 10.12 -8.56
CA MET A 111 3.59 11.08 -7.63
C MET A 111 4.49 11.24 -6.41
N ASN A 112 5.07 12.44 -6.25
CA ASN A 112 5.94 12.77 -5.13
C ASN A 112 5.34 13.91 -4.28
N GLY A 113 4.98 13.61 -3.03
CA GLY A 113 4.38 14.55 -2.09
C GLY A 113 5.26 14.88 -0.88
N LYS A 114 5.08 16.09 -0.33
CA LYS A 114 5.57 16.45 1.01
C LYS A 114 4.54 17.30 1.72
N ASP A 115 4.06 16.79 2.85
CA ASP A 115 2.90 17.35 3.55
C ASP A 115 3.22 17.70 4.99
N TYR A 116 2.84 18.91 5.38
CA TYR A 116 3.06 19.43 6.73
C TYR A 116 1.74 19.88 7.36
N GLY A 117 1.25 19.14 8.35
CA GLY A 117 0.21 19.62 9.28
C GLY A 117 -1.20 19.66 8.71
N GLY A 118 -2.09 18.72 9.11
CA GLY A 118 -3.53 18.88 8.89
C GLY A 118 -3.98 18.83 7.43
N ASN A 119 -3.22 18.20 6.53
CA ASN A 119 -3.57 18.03 5.13
C ASN A 119 -4.39 16.74 4.90
N THR A 120 -5.18 16.73 3.83
CA THR A 120 -5.90 15.53 3.34
C THR A 120 -5.53 15.27 1.89
N ILE A 121 -5.12 14.04 1.58
CA ILE A 121 -4.80 13.57 0.22
C ILE A 121 -5.70 12.38 -0.10
N GLU A 122 -6.44 12.45 -1.20
CA GLU A 122 -7.24 11.35 -1.75
C GLU A 122 -6.77 11.03 -3.18
N MET A 123 -6.46 9.77 -3.44
CA MET A 123 -5.94 9.30 -4.71
C MET A 123 -6.74 8.09 -5.20
N ASN A 124 -7.28 8.18 -6.41
CA ASN A 124 -8.10 7.14 -7.03
C ASN A 124 -7.55 6.82 -8.42
N CYS A 125 -6.89 5.67 -8.56
CA CYS A 125 -6.27 5.24 -9.81
C CYS A 125 -6.95 3.98 -10.38
N LYS A 126 -6.95 3.85 -11.71
CA LYS A 126 -7.57 2.73 -12.43
C LYS A 126 -6.77 2.44 -13.70
N ASP A 127 -6.07 1.32 -13.68
CA ASP A 127 -5.02 1.05 -14.64
C ASP A 127 -5.27 -0.27 -15.37
N TYR A 128 -5.10 -0.25 -16.69
CA TYR A 128 -5.30 -1.42 -17.55
C TYR A 128 -4.07 -1.66 -18.43
N GLY A 129 -3.36 -2.75 -18.18
CA GLY A 129 -2.28 -3.29 -19.01
C GLY A 129 -0.93 -2.59 -18.86
N GLY A 130 0.13 -3.31 -18.47
CA GLY A 130 1.53 -2.89 -18.64
C GLY A 130 1.92 -1.54 -18.06
N ASN A 131 1.23 -1.04 -17.04
CA ASN A 131 1.44 0.28 -16.47
C ASN A 131 2.39 0.25 -15.26
N THR A 132 3.01 1.38 -14.96
CA THR A 132 3.80 1.58 -13.73
C THR A 132 3.24 2.76 -12.96
N MET A 133 3.00 2.57 -11.67
CA MET A 133 2.62 3.61 -10.72
C MET A 133 3.67 3.68 -9.61
N GLU A 134 4.25 4.85 -9.41
CA GLU A 134 5.19 5.12 -8.32
C GLU A 134 4.64 6.27 -7.47
N MET A 135 4.56 6.04 -6.16
CA MET A 135 3.99 7.00 -5.22
C MET A 135 4.91 7.13 -4.02
N ASN A 136 5.46 8.33 -3.84
CA ASN A 136 6.40 8.62 -2.77
C ASN A 136 5.87 9.79 -1.91
N GLY A 137 5.65 9.56 -0.62
CA GLY A 137 5.15 10.58 0.31
C GLY A 137 6.05 10.81 1.52
N LYS A 138 5.92 12.00 2.10
CA LYS A 138 6.53 12.35 3.40
C LYS A 138 5.59 13.24 4.19
N ASP A 139 5.07 12.72 5.28
CA ASP A 139 4.00 13.37 6.04
C ASP A 139 4.46 13.74 7.45
N TYR A 140 4.12 14.95 7.87
CA TYR A 140 4.46 15.50 9.17
C TYR A 140 3.20 16.03 9.88
N GLY A 141 2.62 15.26 10.80
CA GLY A 141 1.69 15.78 11.81
C GLY A 141 0.22 15.89 11.36
N GLY A 142 -0.67 15.02 11.85
CA GLY A 142 -2.12 15.22 11.70
C GLY A 142 -2.64 15.18 10.26
N ASN A 143 -1.95 14.50 9.35
CA ASN A 143 -2.35 14.34 7.95
C ASN A 143 -3.21 13.09 7.76
N THR A 144 -4.03 13.08 6.70
CA THR A 144 -4.79 11.91 6.25
C THR A 144 -4.50 11.63 4.79
N MET A 145 -4.17 10.38 4.47
CA MET A 145 -3.96 9.90 3.11
C MET A 145 -4.87 8.71 2.82
N GLU A 146 -5.65 8.79 1.74
CA GLU A 146 -6.46 7.68 1.23
C GLU A 146 -6.03 7.37 -0.22
N MET A 147 -5.74 6.09 -0.49
CA MET A 147 -5.39 5.61 -1.81
C MET A 147 -6.27 4.42 -2.22
N ASN A 148 -6.80 4.48 -3.44
CA ASN A 148 -7.61 3.44 -4.04
C ASN A 148 -7.08 3.10 -5.45
N CYS A 149 -6.42 1.95 -5.60
CA CYS A 149 -5.86 1.48 -6.87
C CYS A 149 -6.62 0.25 -7.40
N LYS A 150 -6.71 0.13 -8.73
CA LYS A 150 -7.41 -0.98 -9.42
C LYS A 150 -6.72 -1.30 -10.72
N ASP A 151 -6.11 -2.48 -10.76
CA ASP A 151 -5.10 -2.81 -11.75
C ASP A 151 -5.39 -4.14 -12.45
N TYR A 152 -5.19 -4.14 -13.77
CA TYR A 152 -5.43 -5.31 -14.61
C TYR A 152 -4.24 -5.58 -15.54
N GLY A 153 -3.49 -6.65 -15.27
CA GLY A 153 -2.56 -7.26 -16.22
C GLY A 153 -1.19 -6.58 -16.36
N GLY A 154 -0.14 -7.17 -15.79
CA GLY A 154 1.25 -6.78 -16.06
C GLY A 154 1.66 -5.41 -15.53
N ASN A 155 1.01 -4.93 -14.46
CA ASN A 155 1.27 -3.63 -13.86
C ASN A 155 2.27 -3.72 -12.70
N THR A 156 2.95 -2.60 -12.40
CA THR A 156 3.77 -2.43 -11.21
C THR A 156 3.26 -1.24 -10.40
N ILE A 157 2.98 -1.44 -9.11
CA ILE A 157 2.69 -0.38 -8.14
C ILE A 157 3.82 -0.35 -7.10
N GLU A 158 4.50 0.78 -6.97
CA GLU A 158 5.49 1.03 -5.93
C GLU A 158 5.03 2.19 -5.03
N MET A 159 5.00 1.96 -3.72
CA MET A 159 4.56 2.92 -2.72
C MET A 159 5.61 3.09 -1.63
N ASN A 160 6.15 4.29 -1.46
CA ASN A 160 7.14 4.59 -0.43
C ASN A 160 6.73 5.78 0.44
N TYR A 161 6.40 5.52 1.71
CA TYR A 161 5.92 6.54 2.65
C TYR A 161 6.80 6.70 3.89
N LYS A 162 6.69 7.88 4.53
CA LYS A 162 7.42 8.23 5.75
C LYS A 162 6.54 9.14 6.62
N ASP A 163 6.09 8.66 7.78
CA ASP A 163 5.11 9.40 8.59
C ASP A 163 5.59 9.56 10.04
N TYR A 164 5.46 10.77 10.60
CA TYR A 164 5.96 11.06 11.95
C TYR A 164 5.02 11.98 12.75
N GLY A 165 3.86 11.48 13.19
CA GLY A 165 3.09 12.02 14.31
C GLY A 165 1.58 12.18 14.07
N GLY A 166 0.74 11.28 14.56
CA GLY A 166 -0.72 11.47 14.50
C GLY A 166 -1.33 11.46 13.09
N ASN A 167 -0.69 10.77 12.14
CA ASN A 167 -1.18 10.62 10.77
C ASN A 167 -2.09 9.39 10.61
N THR A 168 -2.89 9.38 9.53
CA THR A 168 -3.69 8.22 9.12
C THR A 168 -3.48 7.94 7.64
N MET A 169 -3.18 6.68 7.30
CA MET A 169 -3.02 6.19 5.95
C MET A 169 -3.96 5.01 5.68
N GLU A 170 -4.79 5.11 4.66
CA GLU A 170 -5.65 4.02 4.17
C GLU A 170 -5.29 3.68 2.72
N MET A 171 -5.00 2.41 2.45
CA MET A 171 -4.65 1.92 1.11
C MET A 171 -5.52 0.73 0.72
N ASN A 172 -6.15 0.84 -0.45
CA ASN A 172 -7.08 -0.15 -0.99
C ASN A 172 -6.68 -0.53 -2.42
N CYS A 173 -6.13 -1.72 -2.61
CA CYS A 173 -5.65 -2.19 -3.91
C CYS A 173 -6.41 -3.43 -4.41
N LYS A 174 -6.54 -3.55 -5.74
CA LYS A 174 -7.25 -4.67 -6.38
C LYS A 174 -6.58 -5.02 -7.70
N ASP A 175 -5.94 -6.18 -7.74
CA ASP A 175 -5.00 -6.53 -8.79
C ASP A 175 -5.37 -7.85 -9.46
N TYR A 176 -5.29 -7.89 -10.79
CA TYR A 176 -5.60 -9.07 -11.59
C TYR A 176 -4.46 -9.40 -12.55
N GLY A 177 -3.76 -10.52 -12.32
CA GLY A 177 -2.92 -11.17 -13.32
C GLY A 177 -1.54 -10.53 -13.56
N GLY A 178 -0.47 -11.14 -13.06
CA GLY A 178 0.90 -10.78 -13.45
C GLY A 178 1.39 -9.40 -12.97
N ASN A 179 0.84 -8.91 -11.86
CA ASN A 179 1.17 -7.61 -11.28
C ASN A 179 2.22 -7.72 -10.17
N THR A 180 2.94 -6.63 -9.93
CA THR A 180 3.84 -6.48 -8.78
C THR A 180 3.41 -5.29 -7.94
N MET A 181 3.30 -5.49 -6.63
CA MET A 181 3.06 -4.45 -5.65
C MET A 181 4.19 -4.42 -4.63
N GLU A 182 4.87 -3.28 -4.51
CA GLU A 182 5.87 -3.05 -3.47
C GLU A 182 5.41 -1.89 -2.59
N MET A 183 5.45 -2.11 -1.28
CA MET A 183 5.16 -1.08 -0.29
C MET A 183 6.24 -0.99 0.77
N ASN A 184 6.75 0.22 0.97
CA ASN A 184 7.70 0.55 2.01
C ASN A 184 7.14 1.68 2.89
N CYS A 185 6.88 1.38 4.15
CA CYS A 185 6.39 2.33 5.16
C CYS A 185 7.42 2.53 6.30
N LYS A 186 7.43 3.73 6.90
CA LYS A 186 8.25 4.06 8.07
C LYS A 186 7.47 5.00 9.01
N ASP A 187 6.97 4.55 10.15
CA ASP A 187 6.12 5.42 10.99
C ASP A 187 6.61 5.59 12.43
N TYR A 188 6.51 6.80 12.99
CA TYR A 188 6.92 7.04 14.39
C TYR A 188 6.00 8.02 15.13
N GLU A 189 5.43 7.51 16.23
CA GLU A 189 4.49 8.10 17.19
C GLU A 189 3.03 8.36 16.73
N GLY A 190 2.11 7.53 17.24
CA GLY A 190 0.67 7.77 17.18
C GLY A 190 0.03 7.71 15.80
N ASN A 191 0.63 6.99 14.85
CA ASN A 191 0.10 6.87 13.48
C ASN A 191 -0.80 5.64 13.34
N THR A 192 -1.69 5.67 12.34
CA THR A 192 -2.55 4.53 11.96
C THR A 192 -2.39 4.24 10.47
N MET A 193 -2.13 2.98 10.14
CA MET A 193 -2.05 2.48 8.77
C MET A 193 -3.05 1.33 8.58
N GLU A 194 -3.90 1.44 7.56
CA GLU A 194 -4.80 0.38 7.11
C GLU A 194 -4.49 0.01 5.65
N MET A 195 -4.26 -1.28 5.40
CA MET A 195 -4.01 -1.83 4.08
C MET A 195 -4.99 -2.94 3.74
N ASN A 196 -5.58 -2.85 2.56
CA ASN A 196 -6.54 -3.81 2.03
C ASN A 196 -6.21 -4.15 0.58
N CYS A 197 -5.58 -5.31 0.34
CA CYS A 197 -5.26 -5.75 -1.03
C CYS A 197 -6.02 -7.04 -1.41
N LYS A 198 -6.28 -7.19 -2.71
CA LYS A 198 -7.01 -8.32 -3.29
C LYS A 198 -6.41 -8.70 -4.63
N ASP A 199 -5.84 -9.90 -4.69
CA ASP A 199 -4.97 -10.30 -5.79
C ASP A 199 -5.45 -11.59 -6.46
N TYR A 200 -5.38 -11.61 -7.79
CA TYR A 200 -5.81 -12.74 -8.61
C TYR A 200 -4.72 -13.16 -9.62
N GLY A 201 -3.92 -14.16 -9.25
CA GLY A 201 -3.11 -15.02 -10.10
C GLY A 201 -1.81 -14.40 -10.63
N GLY A 202 -0.67 -15.01 -10.30
CA GLY A 202 0.63 -14.64 -10.88
C GLY A 202 1.17 -13.30 -10.37
N ASN A 203 0.67 -12.80 -9.23
CA ASN A 203 1.08 -11.53 -8.65
C ASN A 203 2.20 -11.71 -7.62
N THR A 204 2.94 -10.63 -7.36
CA THR A 204 3.91 -10.53 -6.27
C THR A 204 3.61 -9.31 -5.42
N MET A 205 3.57 -9.49 -4.10
CA MET A 205 3.38 -8.43 -3.13
C MET A 205 4.53 -8.43 -2.13
N GLU A 206 5.23 -7.32 -2.01
CA GLU A 206 6.28 -7.11 -1.01
C GLU A 206 5.92 -5.94 -0.11
N MET A 207 5.98 -6.16 1.21
CA MET A 207 5.66 -5.13 2.19
C MET A 207 6.71 -5.06 3.28
N ASN A 208 7.25 -3.87 3.46
CA ASN A 208 8.29 -3.57 4.41
C ASN A 208 7.84 -2.42 5.32
N CYS A 209 7.66 -2.70 6.61
CA CYS A 209 7.24 -1.71 7.60
C CYS A 209 8.27 -1.54 8.73
N LYS A 210 8.38 -0.31 9.26
CA LYS A 210 9.31 0.07 10.34
C LYS A 210 8.65 1.06 11.31
N ASP A 211 8.35 0.63 12.53
CA ASP A 211 7.48 1.40 13.43
C ASP A 211 7.95 1.53 14.88
N TYR A 212 7.85 2.72 15.49
CA TYR A 212 8.33 2.92 16.88
C TYR A 212 7.50 3.95 17.67
N GLY A 213 6.50 3.49 18.45
CA GLY A 213 5.83 4.25 19.52
C GLY A 213 4.32 4.41 19.35
N GLY A 214 3.46 3.56 19.90
CA GLY A 214 2.01 3.83 19.91
C GLY A 214 1.33 3.88 18.52
N ASN A 215 1.91 3.21 17.52
CA ASN A 215 1.32 3.11 16.19
C ASN A 215 0.36 1.90 16.09
N THR A 216 -0.57 1.94 15.15
CA THR A 216 -1.45 0.83 14.78
C THR A 216 -1.34 0.53 13.29
N ILE A 217 -1.08 -0.74 12.95
CA ILE A 217 -1.02 -1.23 11.57
C ILE A 217 -2.04 -2.35 11.41
N GLU A 218 -2.99 -2.20 10.49
CA GLU A 218 -3.93 -3.24 10.08
C GLU A 218 -3.69 -3.61 8.62
N MET A 219 -3.57 -4.91 8.37
CA MET A 219 -3.24 -5.46 7.07
C MET A 219 -4.18 -6.61 6.69
N ASN A 220 -4.85 -6.49 5.55
CA ASN A 220 -5.87 -7.42 5.07
C ASN A 220 -5.59 -7.84 3.62
N TYR A 221 -5.20 -9.10 3.42
CA TYR A 221 -4.87 -9.66 2.11
C TYR A 221 -5.78 -10.81 1.71
N LYS A 222 -6.02 -10.93 0.40
CA LYS A 222 -6.84 -11.99 -0.20
C LYS A 222 -6.30 -12.37 -1.56
N ASP A 223 -5.69 -13.55 -1.63
CA ASP A 223 -4.93 -13.97 -2.79
C ASP A 223 -5.48 -15.26 -3.39
N TYR A 224 -5.58 -15.29 -4.71
CA TYR A 224 -6.07 -16.44 -5.47
C TYR A 224 -5.08 -16.82 -6.57
N GLY A 225 -4.68 -18.09 -6.68
CA GLY A 225 -3.76 -18.58 -7.72
C GLY A 225 -2.29 -18.55 -7.30
N SER A 226 -1.35 -18.57 -8.25
CA SER A 226 0.09 -18.63 -7.96
C SER A 226 0.69 -17.27 -7.63
N ASN A 227 0.46 -16.74 -6.41
CA ASN A 227 1.02 -15.46 -5.98
C ASN A 227 2.16 -15.62 -4.95
N THR A 228 2.94 -14.56 -4.76
CA THR A 228 3.96 -14.48 -3.72
C THR A 228 3.70 -13.27 -2.85
N MET A 229 3.75 -13.44 -1.53
CA MET A 229 3.63 -12.40 -0.53
C MET A 229 4.86 -12.45 0.38
N GLU A 230 5.58 -11.34 0.48
CA GLU A 230 6.67 -11.16 1.43
C GLU A 230 6.35 -9.99 2.36
N MET A 231 6.45 -10.23 3.66
CA MET A 231 6.17 -9.23 4.70
C MET A 231 7.31 -9.17 5.70
N ASN A 232 7.87 -7.97 5.85
CA ASN A 232 8.97 -7.69 6.77
C ASN A 232 8.60 -6.54 7.70
N CYS A 233 8.46 -6.85 8.99
CA CYS A 233 8.04 -5.88 10.02
C CYS A 233 9.09 -5.71 11.13
N LYS A 234 9.26 -4.47 11.62
CA LYS A 234 10.19 -4.12 12.71
C LYS A 234 9.55 -3.10 13.65
N ASP A 235 9.28 -3.48 14.90
CA ASP A 235 8.50 -2.68 15.84
C ASP A 235 9.21 -2.44 17.18
N TYR A 236 9.13 -1.22 17.74
CA TYR A 236 9.65 -0.97 19.10
C TYR A 236 8.80 0.03 19.91
N GLY A 237 8.02 -0.45 20.88
CA GLY A 237 7.39 0.35 21.94
C GLY A 237 5.88 0.63 21.77
N GLY A 238 5.00 -0.17 22.34
CA GLY A 238 3.57 0.18 22.44
C GLY A 238 2.79 0.13 21.13
N ASN A 239 3.29 -0.57 20.11
CA ASN A 239 2.62 -0.70 18.81
C ASN A 239 1.61 -1.86 18.80
N ALA A 240 0.63 -1.78 17.90
CA ALA A 240 -0.29 -2.87 17.59
C ALA A 240 -0.24 -3.19 16.08
N MET A 241 -0.05 -4.46 15.75
CA MET A 241 -0.07 -4.96 14.37
C MET A 241 -1.09 -6.09 14.25
N GLU A 242 -2.05 -5.96 13.33
CA GLU A 242 -2.99 -7.02 12.97
C GLU A 242 -2.84 -7.38 11.49
N MET A 243 -2.73 -8.68 11.21
CA MET A 243 -2.54 -9.21 9.86
C MET A 243 -3.53 -10.33 9.58
N ASN A 244 -4.26 -10.21 8.48
CA ASN A 244 -5.28 -11.15 8.04
C ASN A 244 -5.04 -11.58 6.60
N CYS A 245 -4.57 -12.81 6.40
CA CYS A 245 -4.28 -13.37 5.07
C CYS A 245 -5.26 -14.51 4.71
N LYS A 246 -5.64 -14.60 3.43
CA LYS A 246 -6.57 -15.62 2.90
C LYS A 246 -6.14 -16.04 1.51
N ASP A 247 -5.63 -17.26 1.40
CA ASP A 247 -4.88 -17.70 0.22
C ASP A 247 -5.42 -19.01 -0.38
N TYR A 248 -5.52 -19.04 -1.71
CA TYR A 248 -6.03 -20.20 -2.45
C TYR A 248 -5.06 -20.62 -3.55
N GLY A 249 -4.44 -21.80 -3.43
CA GLY A 249 -3.88 -22.54 -4.57
C GLY A 249 -2.54 -22.05 -5.12
N GLY A 250 -1.41 -22.56 -4.63
CA GLY A 250 -0.09 -22.35 -5.25
C GLY A 250 0.64 -21.05 -4.84
N ASN A 251 0.30 -20.48 -3.68
CA ASN A 251 0.88 -19.24 -3.17
C ASN A 251 2.12 -19.48 -2.31
N THR A 252 2.97 -18.47 -2.17
CA THR A 252 4.06 -18.43 -1.19
C THR A 252 3.88 -17.23 -0.27
N ILE A 253 3.84 -17.44 1.05
CA ILE A 253 3.85 -16.40 2.07
C ILE A 253 5.17 -16.49 2.85
N GLU A 254 5.92 -15.42 2.91
CA GLU A 254 7.06 -15.24 3.81
C GLU A 254 6.80 -14.09 4.78
N MET A 255 6.93 -14.36 6.08
CA MET A 255 6.73 -13.36 7.14
C MET A 255 7.95 -13.29 8.05
N ASN A 256 8.52 -12.11 8.19
CA ASN A 256 9.67 -11.84 9.05
C ASN A 256 9.37 -10.68 10.00
N CYS A 257 9.19 -10.98 11.30
CA CYS A 257 8.80 -10.00 12.32
C CYS A 257 9.87 -9.87 13.42
N LYS A 258 10.13 -8.63 13.85
CA LYS A 258 11.07 -8.32 14.95
C LYS A 258 10.48 -7.25 15.89
N ASP A 259 10.21 -7.64 17.13
CA ASP A 259 9.46 -6.82 18.09
C ASP A 259 10.20 -6.59 19.40
N TYR A 260 10.04 -5.39 19.97
CA TYR A 260 10.70 -4.98 21.20
C TYR A 260 9.80 -4.10 22.08
N GLY A 261 9.47 -4.53 23.29
CA GLY A 261 8.85 -3.67 24.32
C GLY A 261 7.37 -3.31 24.10
N GLY A 262 6.44 -3.94 24.84
CA GLY A 262 5.05 -3.48 24.92
C GLY A 262 4.23 -3.51 23.62
N ASN A 263 4.65 -4.26 22.61
CA ASN A 263 3.97 -4.43 21.33
C ASN A 263 2.96 -5.59 21.37
N THR A 264 1.92 -5.50 20.54
CA THR A 264 0.97 -6.58 20.27
C THR A 264 0.96 -6.91 18.80
N MET A 265 1.14 -8.19 18.44
CA MET A 265 1.06 -8.70 17.08
C MET A 265 0.04 -9.83 17.00
N GLU A 266 -0.96 -9.68 16.12
CA GLU A 266 -1.94 -10.72 15.81
C GLU A 266 -1.85 -11.11 14.33
N MET A 267 -1.64 -12.39 14.05
CA MET A 267 -1.56 -12.92 12.68
C MET A 267 -2.58 -14.04 12.46
N ASN A 268 -3.42 -13.87 11.45
CA ASN A 268 -4.52 -14.75 11.11
C ASN A 268 -4.40 -15.19 9.64
N CYS A 269 -3.92 -16.41 9.39
CA CYS A 269 -3.74 -16.95 8.04
C CYS A 269 -4.68 -18.13 7.73
N LYS A 270 -5.21 -18.18 6.51
CA LYS A 270 -6.11 -19.25 6.04
C LYS A 270 -5.72 -19.68 4.62
N ASP A 271 -5.24 -20.92 4.50
CA ASP A 271 -4.59 -21.41 3.29
C ASP A 271 -5.27 -22.68 2.76
N TYR A 272 -5.41 -22.76 1.44
CA TYR A 272 -5.99 -23.90 0.74
C TYR A 272 -5.08 -24.37 -0.41
N GLY A 273 -4.51 -25.59 -0.32
CA GLY A 273 -3.92 -26.30 -1.46
C GLY A 273 -2.62 -25.75 -2.07
N GLY A 274 -1.51 -26.49 -2.00
CA GLY A 274 -0.28 -26.19 -2.75
C GLY A 274 0.49 -24.92 -2.36
N ASN A 275 0.22 -24.33 -1.20
CA ASN A 275 0.86 -23.12 -0.70
C ASN A 275 2.13 -23.42 0.13
N THR A 276 3.05 -22.48 0.19
CA THR A 276 4.20 -22.48 1.11
C THR A 276 4.10 -21.29 2.06
N MET A 277 4.36 -21.49 3.33
CA MET A 277 4.31 -20.49 4.39
C MET A 277 5.57 -20.60 5.23
N GLU A 278 6.37 -19.53 5.28
CA GLU A 278 7.52 -19.40 6.15
C GLU A 278 7.28 -18.23 7.13
N MET A 279 7.48 -18.49 8.42
CA MET A 279 7.41 -17.45 9.46
C MET A 279 8.67 -17.43 10.30
N ASN A 280 9.28 -16.26 10.40
CA ASN A 280 10.41 -16.01 11.29
C ASN A 280 10.08 -14.84 12.24
N CYS A 281 10.03 -15.10 13.54
CA CYS A 281 9.68 -14.09 14.55
C CYS A 281 10.77 -13.97 15.61
N LYS A 282 11.10 -12.73 16.03
CA LYS A 282 12.00 -12.47 17.17
C LYS A 282 11.38 -11.44 18.11
N ASP A 283 11.24 -11.80 19.37
CA ASP A 283 10.49 -11.02 20.35
C ASP A 283 11.28 -10.71 21.64
N TYR A 284 11.24 -9.47 22.14
CA TYR A 284 11.95 -8.99 23.32
C TYR A 284 11.09 -8.13 24.28
N GLY A 285 10.85 -8.60 25.51
CA GLY A 285 10.39 -7.78 26.64
C GLY A 285 8.93 -7.26 26.60
N GLY A 286 8.01 -7.92 27.31
CA GLY A 286 6.66 -7.39 27.55
C GLY A 286 5.75 -7.28 26.32
N ASN A 287 6.02 -8.04 25.27
CA ASN A 287 5.25 -8.12 24.04
C ASN A 287 4.23 -9.28 24.07
N THR A 288 3.22 -9.20 23.22
CA THR A 288 2.23 -10.26 23.00
C THR A 288 2.17 -10.61 21.52
N MET A 289 2.33 -11.89 21.18
CA MET A 289 2.21 -12.40 19.82
C MET A 289 1.17 -13.53 19.78
N GLU A 290 0.12 -13.37 18.97
CA GLU A 290 -0.88 -14.39 18.69
C GLU A 290 -0.84 -14.79 17.21
N MET A 291 -0.71 -16.09 16.96
CA MET A 291 -0.70 -16.65 15.61
C MET A 291 -1.77 -17.73 15.45
N ASN A 292 -2.66 -17.52 14.50
CA ASN A 292 -3.74 -18.43 14.15
C ASN A 292 -3.61 -18.83 12.68
N CYS A 293 -3.25 -20.09 12.42
CA CYS A 293 -3.14 -20.61 11.05
C CYS A 293 -4.09 -21.79 10.80
N LYS A 294 -4.78 -21.78 9.64
CA LYS A 294 -5.66 -22.87 9.20
C LYS A 294 -5.27 -23.31 7.80
N ASP A 295 -4.87 -24.56 7.67
CA ASP A 295 -4.29 -25.13 6.46
C ASP A 295 -5.08 -26.35 5.97
N TYR A 296 -5.48 -26.32 4.69
CA TYR A 296 -6.11 -27.44 4.01
C TYR A 296 -5.22 -28.01 2.88
N GLY A 297 -4.51 -29.11 3.18
CA GLY A 297 -4.06 -30.13 2.23
C GLY A 297 -3.00 -29.71 1.20
N GLY A 298 -1.78 -30.26 1.29
CA GLY A 298 -0.74 -30.10 0.26
C GLY A 298 0.10 -28.82 0.40
N ASN A 299 0.10 -28.22 1.59
CA ASN A 299 0.86 -27.01 1.90
C ASN A 299 2.14 -27.34 2.68
N THR A 300 3.09 -26.40 2.67
CA THR A 300 4.32 -26.46 3.47
C THR A 300 4.38 -25.28 4.42
N ILE A 301 4.37 -25.52 5.73
CA ILE A 301 4.57 -24.54 6.80
C ILE A 301 5.95 -24.76 7.46
N GLU A 302 6.75 -23.70 7.56
CA GLU A 302 7.95 -23.58 8.38
C GLU A 302 7.81 -22.39 9.35
N MET A 303 8.18 -22.59 10.62
CA MET A 303 8.09 -21.55 11.65
C MET A 303 9.33 -21.55 12.55
N ASN A 304 9.98 -20.40 12.68
CA ASN A 304 11.11 -20.16 13.56
C ASN A 304 10.85 -18.94 14.46
N CYS A 305 10.59 -19.16 15.76
CA CYS A 305 10.32 -18.07 16.70
C CYS A 305 11.32 -18.06 17.86
N GLU A 306 11.89 -16.88 18.16
CA GLU A 306 12.76 -16.62 19.31
C GLU A 306 12.09 -15.63 20.27
N ASP A 307 12.07 -15.93 21.56
CA ASP A 307 11.43 -15.12 22.61
C ASP A 307 12.40 -14.84 23.78
N TYR A 308 12.47 -13.57 24.22
CA TYR A 308 13.28 -13.10 25.33
C TYR A 308 12.49 -12.24 26.34
N GLY A 309 12.15 -12.82 27.49
CA GLY A 309 11.79 -12.09 28.71
C GLY A 309 10.37 -11.51 28.76
N GLY A 310 9.54 -11.98 29.69
CA GLY A 310 8.24 -11.37 30.02
C GLY A 310 7.17 -11.35 28.91
N ASN A 311 7.48 -11.85 27.72
CA ASN A 311 6.57 -11.89 26.57
C ASN A 311 5.54 -13.02 26.70
N THR A 312 4.48 -12.91 25.91
CA THR A 312 3.45 -13.94 25.74
C THR A 312 3.35 -14.31 24.28
N MET A 313 3.54 -15.59 23.95
CA MET A 313 3.39 -16.11 22.59
C MET A 313 2.36 -17.24 22.56
N GLU A 314 1.30 -17.06 21.76
CA GLU A 314 0.27 -18.05 21.51
C GLU A 314 0.27 -18.45 20.04
N MET A 315 0.28 -19.77 19.77
CA MET A 315 0.24 -20.32 18.41
C MET A 315 -0.85 -21.39 18.32
N ASN A 316 -1.75 -21.23 17.37
CA ASN A 316 -2.91 -22.06 17.13
C ASN A 316 -2.98 -22.42 15.64
N CYS A 317 -2.19 -23.42 15.26
CA CYS A 317 -2.12 -23.94 13.90
C CYS A 317 -2.89 -25.26 13.74
N LYS A 318 -3.75 -25.33 12.71
CA LYS A 318 -4.53 -26.51 12.34
C LYS A 318 -4.24 -26.90 10.90
N ASP A 319 -3.65 -28.08 10.73
CA ASP A 319 -3.37 -28.71 9.44
C ASP A 319 -4.33 -29.90 9.23
N TYR A 320 -5.00 -29.91 8.07
CA TYR A 320 -5.91 -30.97 7.62
C TYR A 320 -5.30 -31.85 6.49
N GLY A 321 -3.97 -31.81 6.27
CA GLY A 321 -3.19 -32.47 5.19
C GLY A 321 -1.95 -33.28 5.63
N VAL A 322 -1.07 -33.65 4.68
CA VAL A 322 0.12 -34.51 4.88
C VAL A 322 1.41 -33.67 5.03
N MET A 323 1.66 -33.21 6.26
CA MET A 323 2.91 -32.71 6.89
C MET A 323 4.02 -32.05 6.03
N SER A 324 4.40 -30.83 6.45
CA SER A 324 5.75 -30.26 6.33
C SER A 324 6.47 -30.17 7.70
N SER A 325 7.78 -29.98 7.67
CA SER A 325 8.69 -29.99 8.83
C SER A 325 8.55 -28.76 9.74
N PHE A 326 8.49 -28.99 11.06
CA PHE A 326 8.60 -27.95 12.09
C PHE A 326 10.01 -28.00 12.72
N SER A 327 10.76 -26.89 12.74
CA SER A 327 12.05 -26.82 13.45
C SER A 327 12.14 -25.67 14.46
N ARG A 328 12.53 -26.05 15.69
CA ARG A 328 13.05 -25.24 16.83
C ARG A 328 12.19 -24.10 17.38
N LEU A 329 11.51 -24.43 18.48
CA LEU A 329 10.95 -23.52 19.47
C LEU A 329 11.87 -23.48 20.72
N ASN A 330 12.41 -22.33 21.13
CA ASN A 330 13.28 -22.22 22.30
C ASN A 330 12.60 -21.46 23.48
N ARG A 331 12.22 -22.25 24.51
CA ARG A 331 11.92 -21.92 25.94
C ARG A 331 10.77 -20.96 26.33
N LEU A 332 9.71 -21.59 26.89
CA LEU A 332 8.93 -21.25 28.10
C LEU A 332 8.26 -19.85 28.14
N LEU A 333 6.96 -19.70 27.83
CA LEU A 333 5.81 -20.16 28.63
C LEU A 333 4.56 -20.33 27.72
N LEU A 334 4.45 -21.46 27.01
CA LEU A 334 3.34 -21.70 26.07
C LEU A 334 2.03 -22.05 26.77
N ARG A 335 0.95 -21.37 26.38
CA ARG A 335 -0.43 -21.90 26.43
C ARG A 335 -0.97 -22.21 25.01
N GLY A 336 -0.14 -22.69 24.09
CA GLY A 336 -0.61 -23.11 22.76
C GLY A 336 -1.17 -24.54 22.73
N LYS A 337 -2.35 -24.75 22.14
CA LYS A 337 -2.90 -26.08 21.82
C LYS A 337 -2.70 -26.39 20.33
N MET A 338 -1.73 -27.25 20.02
CA MET A 338 -1.62 -27.85 18.68
C MET A 338 -2.64 -28.99 18.55
N ILE A 339 -3.64 -28.85 17.66
CA ILE A 339 -4.68 -29.87 17.44
C ILE A 339 -4.56 -30.44 16.02
N ARG A 340 -4.02 -31.65 15.91
CA ARG A 340 -3.99 -32.46 14.67
C ARG A 340 -5.29 -33.24 14.55
N LYS A 341 -6.09 -33.02 13.50
CA LYS A 341 -7.23 -33.90 13.14
C LYS A 341 -6.91 -34.60 11.83
N GLY A 342 -6.39 -35.81 11.93
CA GLY A 342 -6.27 -36.71 10.77
C GLY A 342 -7.65 -37.08 10.23
N SER A 343 -7.73 -37.21 8.92
CA SER A 343 -8.90 -37.62 8.17
C SER A 343 -9.30 -39.07 8.50
N ASP A 344 -10.10 -39.26 9.56
CA ASP A 344 -10.90 -40.49 9.72
C ASP A 344 -12.11 -40.42 8.78
N ALA A 345 -11.88 -40.70 7.49
CA ALA A 345 -12.90 -41.22 6.59
C ALA A 345 -12.24 -41.71 5.30
N LEU A 346 -12.14 -43.04 5.16
CA LEU A 346 -12.57 -43.84 3.98
C LEU A 346 -11.84 -45.19 3.96
N ARG A 347 -12.42 -46.21 4.61
CA ARG A 347 -12.98 -47.37 3.88
C ARG A 347 -13.67 -48.36 4.82
N GLU A 348 -14.96 -48.54 4.56
CA GLU A 348 -15.64 -49.82 4.72
C GLU A 348 -14.88 -50.89 3.91
N ASP A 349 -14.43 -51.95 4.58
CA ASP A 349 -14.87 -53.35 4.42
C ASP A 349 -13.97 -54.28 5.26
#